data_AF-A0A8D8CNH0-F1
#
_entry.id   AF-A0A8D8CNH0-F1
#
_cell.length_a   1.000
_cell.length_b   1.000
_cell.length_c   1.000
_cell.angle_alpha   90.00
_cell.angle_beta   90.00
_cell.angle_gamma   90.00
#
_symmetry.space_group_name_H-M   'P 1'
#
loop_
_entity.id
_entity.type
_entity.pdbx_description
1 polymer ?
#
loop_
_entity_poly.entity_id
_entity_poly.type
_entity_poly.pdbx_seq_one_letter_code
_entity_poly.pdbx_strand_id
1 'polypeptide(L)'
;MYFSIGWPRVINCNYKNIRKIVCDRVKILFTILTDDTLAIWYTKPCVPIAAKVRSAECLEKYGSNTTVEWKPDSSMLLVVTANGTLFMYTLIVSDTPKGVYNQTDSPYSNLRRDSAELFLKETIPSLRLSLVSGEKCLNSVSKS
;
A
#
# COMPACT_ATOMS: atom_id res chain seq x y z
N MET A 1 17.69 -12.87 23.29
CA MET A 1 18.26 -12.33 22.04
C MET A 1 17.17 -12.40 20.99
N TYR A 2 16.54 -11.27 20.62
CA TYR A 2 15.49 -11.27 19.59
C TYR A 2 16.16 -11.27 18.21
N PHE A 3 16.27 -12.43 17.59
CA PHE A 3 16.66 -12.53 16.19
C PHE A 3 15.62 -11.83 15.31
N SER A 4 16.05 -11.19 14.24
CA SER A 4 15.19 -10.67 13.16
C SER A 4 14.62 -11.82 12.31
N ILE A 5 14.04 -12.82 12.95
CA ILE A 5 13.26 -13.88 12.29
C ILE A 5 11.95 -13.25 11.84
N GLY A 6 11.71 -13.23 10.53
CA GLY A 6 10.43 -12.84 9.94
C GLY A 6 10.37 -11.48 9.23
N TRP A 7 11.47 -10.70 9.18
CA TRP A 7 11.53 -9.60 8.22
C TRP A 7 11.78 -10.15 6.81
N PRO A 8 11.01 -9.73 5.78
CA PRO A 8 11.31 -10.08 4.42
C PRO A 8 12.71 -9.55 4.08
N ARG A 9 13.62 -10.45 3.69
CA ARG A 9 14.97 -10.03 3.27
C ARG A 9 14.95 -9.32 1.91
N VAL A 10 13.96 -9.64 1.08
CA VAL A 10 13.73 -9.04 -0.24
C VAL A 10 12.21 -8.97 -0.47
N ILE A 11 11.73 -7.81 -0.93
CA ILE A 11 10.34 -7.63 -1.37
C ILE A 11 10.36 -7.50 -2.88
N ASN A 12 9.82 -8.51 -3.59
CA ASN A 12 9.63 -8.40 -5.03
C ASN A 12 8.35 -7.59 -5.29
N CYS A 13 8.53 -6.28 -5.48
CA CYS A 13 7.47 -5.40 -5.92
C CYS A 13 7.84 -4.96 -7.34
N ASN A 14 7.03 -5.33 -8.34
CA ASN A 14 7.31 -5.10 -9.77
C ASN A 14 7.14 -3.61 -10.17
N TYR A 15 7.51 -2.69 -9.28
CA TYR A 15 7.48 -1.25 -9.47
C TYR A 15 8.78 -0.80 -10.14
N LYS A 16 8.65 -0.02 -11.21
CA LYS A 16 9.77 0.65 -11.87
C LYS A 16 9.85 2.08 -11.36
N ASN A 17 11.04 2.67 -11.36
CA ASN A 17 11.27 4.08 -11.03
C ASN A 17 10.70 4.49 -9.65
N ILE A 18 11.05 3.75 -8.60
CA ILE A 18 10.67 4.12 -7.23
C ILE A 18 11.31 5.46 -6.88
N ARG A 19 10.46 6.45 -6.55
CA ARG A 19 10.85 7.81 -6.16
C ARG A 19 11.06 7.93 -4.65
N LYS A 20 10.14 7.37 -3.86
CA LYS A 20 10.16 7.50 -2.40
C LYS A 20 9.46 6.33 -1.73
N ILE A 21 9.92 5.99 -0.53
CA ILE A 21 9.25 5.07 0.38
C ILE A 21 9.06 5.79 1.71
N VAL A 22 7.81 5.88 2.20
CA VAL A 22 7.48 6.57 3.46
C VAL A 22 6.51 5.76 4.31
N CYS A 23 6.75 5.72 5.61
CA CYS A 23 5.84 5.08 6.55
C CYS A 23 4.80 6.07 7.09
N ASP A 24 3.64 5.54 7.47
CA ASP A 24 2.70 6.28 8.28
C ASP A 24 3.27 6.50 9.70
N ARG A 25 2.63 7.36 10.50
CA ARG A 25 3.19 7.76 11.81
C ARG A 25 3.40 6.57 12.76
N VAL A 26 2.48 5.60 12.76
CA VAL A 26 2.56 4.42 13.64
C VAL A 26 3.30 3.24 13.01
N LYS A 27 3.79 3.39 11.77
CA LYS A 27 4.60 2.40 11.03
C LYS A 27 3.90 1.05 10.82
N ILE A 28 2.58 1.08 10.74
CA ILE A 28 1.76 -0.08 10.38
C ILE A 28 1.65 -0.17 8.85
N LEU A 29 1.67 0.99 8.19
CA LEU A 29 1.62 1.13 6.75
C LEU A 29 2.89 1.77 6.24
N PHE A 30 3.28 1.38 5.03
CA PHE A 30 4.22 2.15 4.25
C PHE A 30 3.73 2.33 2.83
N THR A 31 4.23 3.36 2.20
CA THR A 31 3.87 3.77 0.85
C THR A 31 5.07 3.68 -0.05
N ILE A 32 4.89 3.13 -1.24
CA ILE A 32 5.83 3.21 -2.35
C ILE A 32 5.27 4.21 -3.35
N LEU A 33 6.05 5.23 -3.68
CA LEU A 33 5.76 6.19 -4.73
C LEU A 33 6.65 5.91 -5.94
N THR A 34 6.05 5.71 -7.10
CA THR A 34 6.73 5.71 -8.42
C THR A 34 6.32 6.95 -9.21
N ASP A 35 6.80 7.09 -10.46
CA ASP A 35 6.39 8.17 -11.37
C ASP A 35 4.88 8.34 -11.53
N ASP A 36 4.14 7.24 -11.51
CA ASP A 36 2.71 7.17 -11.83
C ASP A 36 1.85 6.53 -10.73
N THR A 37 2.47 5.82 -9.80
CA THR A 37 1.78 4.95 -8.85
C THR A 37 2.03 5.36 -7.40
N LEU A 38 0.94 5.38 -6.63
CA LEU A 38 0.95 5.45 -5.18
C LEU A 38 0.44 4.10 -4.63
N ALA A 39 1.30 3.32 -3.99
CA ALA A 39 0.96 1.99 -3.47
C ALA A 39 1.13 1.94 -1.94
N ILE A 40 0.10 1.45 -1.23
CA ILE A 40 0.06 1.25 0.21
C ILE A 40 0.29 -0.23 0.53
N TRP A 41 1.18 -0.48 1.49
CA TRP A 41 1.57 -1.79 1.97
C TRP A 41 1.39 -1.89 3.48
N TYR A 42 1.00 -3.07 3.96
CA TYR A 42 1.08 -3.42 5.37
C TYR A 42 2.51 -3.81 5.72
N THR A 43 2.98 -3.51 6.94
CA THR A 43 4.35 -3.87 7.35
C THR A 43 4.46 -5.30 7.86
N LYS A 44 3.43 -5.85 8.53
CA LYS A 44 3.52 -7.16 9.18
C LYS A 44 2.21 -7.98 9.12
N PRO A 45 2.01 -8.83 8.12
CA PRO A 45 2.98 -9.25 7.12
C PRO A 45 3.21 -8.16 6.06
N CYS A 46 4.38 -8.18 5.42
CA CYS A 46 4.74 -7.21 4.38
C CYS A 46 4.01 -7.52 3.07
N VAL A 47 2.82 -6.95 2.88
CA VAL A 47 1.94 -7.25 1.72
C VAL A 47 1.29 -5.98 1.15
N PRO A 48 1.02 -5.91 -0.16
CA PRO A 48 0.35 -4.76 -0.77
C PRO A 48 -1.14 -4.74 -0.36
N ILE A 49 -1.70 -3.57 -0.05
CA ILE A 49 -3.13 -3.46 0.30
C ILE A 49 -3.91 -2.70 -0.79
N ALA A 50 -3.40 -1.54 -1.20
CA ALA A 50 -4.10 -0.66 -2.13
C ALA A 50 -3.10 0.04 -3.05
N ALA A 51 -3.51 0.37 -4.26
CA ALA A 51 -2.72 1.19 -5.15
C ALA A 51 -3.60 2.11 -6.00
N LYS A 52 -3.04 3.27 -6.37
CA LYS A 52 -3.59 4.16 -7.39
C LYS A 52 -2.53 4.44 -8.44
N VAL A 53 -2.86 4.10 -9.67
CA VAL A 53 -2.07 4.41 -10.87
C VAL A 53 -2.75 5.59 -11.55
N ARG A 54 -1.98 6.65 -11.84
CA ARG A 54 -2.47 7.80 -12.59
C ARG A 54 -2.57 7.47 -14.08
N SER A 55 -3.61 7.99 -14.74
CA SER A 55 -3.78 7.83 -16.18
C SER A 55 -2.72 8.61 -16.97
N ALA A 56 -2.52 8.26 -18.24
CA ALA A 56 -1.56 8.93 -19.11
C ALA A 56 -1.90 10.42 -19.28
N GLU A 57 -3.18 10.75 -19.43
CA GLU A 57 -3.67 12.14 -19.55
C GLU A 57 -3.35 12.94 -18.29
N CYS A 58 -3.47 12.31 -17.11
CA CYS A 58 -3.13 12.93 -15.84
C CYS A 58 -1.61 13.16 -15.69
N LEU A 59 -0.79 12.23 -16.19
CA LEU A 59 0.66 12.38 -16.20
C LEU A 59 1.10 13.49 -17.16
N GLU A 60 0.47 13.60 -18.33
CA GLU A 60 0.75 14.67 -19.29
C GLU A 60 0.37 16.05 -18.71
N LYS A 61 -0.82 16.17 -18.12
CA LYS A 61 -1.32 17.43 -17.55
C LYS A 61 -0.55 17.86 -16.30
N TYR A 62 -0.32 16.95 -15.36
CA TYR A 62 0.17 17.29 -14.03
C TYR A 62 1.63 16.87 -13.79
N GLY A 63 2.27 16.17 -14.72
CA GLY A 63 3.63 15.66 -14.58
C GLY A 63 3.73 14.42 -13.70
N SER A 64 4.91 13.80 -13.61
CA SER A 64 5.18 12.61 -12.77
C SER A 64 5.13 12.94 -11.27
N ASN A 65 4.97 11.92 -10.42
CA ASN A 65 5.01 12.09 -8.98
C ASN A 65 6.46 12.36 -8.54
N THR A 66 6.65 13.25 -7.56
CA THR A 66 7.98 13.61 -7.08
C THR A 66 8.17 13.25 -5.61
N THR A 67 7.20 13.55 -4.74
CA THR A 67 7.25 13.22 -3.32
C THR A 67 5.87 12.91 -2.77
N VAL A 68 5.85 12.25 -1.62
CA VAL A 68 4.65 11.91 -0.86
C VAL A 68 4.90 12.16 0.62
N GLU A 69 3.86 12.63 1.32
CA GLU A 69 3.82 12.81 2.76
C GLU A 69 2.52 12.26 3.35
N TRP A 70 2.63 11.63 4.52
CA TRP A 70 1.48 11.18 5.29
C TRP A 70 0.93 12.32 6.15
N LYS A 71 -0.39 12.43 6.23
CA LYS A 71 -1.02 13.20 7.29
C LYS A 71 -0.65 12.56 8.64
N PRO A 72 -0.32 13.34 9.69
CA PRO A 72 0.16 12.77 10.97
C PRO A 72 -0.80 11.82 11.69
N ASP A 73 -2.08 11.77 11.32
CA ASP A 73 -3.08 10.83 11.86
C ASP A 73 -3.33 9.63 10.93
N SER A 74 -2.48 9.44 9.92
CA SER A 74 -2.53 8.34 8.94
C SER A 74 -3.80 8.28 8.08
N SER A 75 -4.66 9.29 8.13
CA SER A 75 -5.94 9.30 7.41
C SER A 75 -5.84 9.76 5.94
N MET A 76 -4.74 10.40 5.56
CA MET A 76 -4.54 10.95 4.22
C MET A 76 -3.08 10.91 3.78
N LEU A 77 -2.86 10.97 2.47
CA LEU A 77 -1.56 11.21 1.86
C LEU A 77 -1.62 12.40 0.90
N LEU A 78 -0.55 13.18 0.87
CA LEU A 78 -0.33 14.25 -0.08
C LEU A 78 0.76 13.81 -1.07
N VAL A 79 0.46 13.83 -2.37
CA VAL A 79 1.43 13.60 -3.44
C VAL A 79 1.69 14.91 -4.18
N VAL A 80 2.96 15.25 -4.34
CA VAL A 80 3.41 16.40 -5.15
C VAL A 80 3.85 15.90 -6.51
N THR A 81 3.52 16.64 -7.57
CA THR A 81 3.92 16.32 -8.94
C THR A 81 4.96 17.30 -9.50
N ALA A 82 5.59 16.92 -10.61
CA ALA A 82 6.61 17.72 -11.28
C ALA A 82 6.08 19.09 -11.76
N ASN A 83 4.79 19.19 -12.12
CA ASN A 83 4.18 20.45 -12.56
C ASN A 83 3.57 21.25 -11.40
N GLY A 84 3.95 20.95 -10.15
CA GLY A 84 3.52 21.71 -8.97
C GLY A 84 2.09 21.45 -8.51
N THR A 85 1.48 20.34 -8.93
CA THR A 85 0.12 19.96 -8.49
C THR A 85 0.17 19.06 -7.26
N LEU A 86 -0.84 19.21 -6.40
CA LEU A 86 -1.00 18.45 -5.16
C LEU A 86 -2.20 17.51 -5.27
N PHE A 87 -1.96 16.20 -5.16
CA PHE A 87 -3.02 15.19 -5.06
C PHE A 87 -3.20 14.77 -3.61
N MET A 88 -4.37 15.06 -3.04
CA MET A 88 -4.75 14.68 -1.69
C MET A 88 -5.59 13.39 -1.71
N TYR A 89 -5.02 12.29 -1.25
CA TYR A 89 -5.71 11.01 -1.15
C TYR A 89 -6.19 10.77 0.28
N THR A 90 -7.49 10.63 0.48
CA THR A 90 -8.07 10.08 1.70
C THR A 90 -7.90 8.57 1.72
N LEU A 91 -7.43 8.04 2.85
CA LEU A 91 -7.35 6.61 3.12
C LEU A 91 -8.66 6.18 3.79
N ILE A 92 -9.49 5.47 3.03
CA ILE A 92 -10.74 4.90 3.53
C ILE A 92 -10.46 3.49 4.04
N VAL A 93 -10.72 3.26 5.32
CA VAL A 93 -10.66 1.93 5.94
C VAL A 93 -12.05 1.31 5.86
N SER A 94 -12.15 0.10 5.33
CA SER A 94 -13.37 -0.70 5.38
C SER A 94 -13.17 -1.84 6.36
N ASP A 95 -14.08 -1.95 7.33
CA ASP A 95 -14.05 -3.03 8.29
C ASP A 95 -14.51 -4.32 7.60
N THR A 96 -13.57 -5.24 7.41
CA THR A 96 -13.84 -6.58 6.90
C THR A 96 -13.44 -7.58 7.99
N PRO A 97 -14.39 -8.33 8.57
CA PRO A 97 -14.10 -9.22 9.71
C PRO A 97 -13.01 -10.28 9.42
N LYS A 98 -12.82 -10.65 8.15
CA LYS A 98 -11.78 -11.60 7.70
C LYS A 98 -10.50 -10.93 7.18
N GLY A 99 -10.44 -9.59 7.14
CA GLY A 99 -9.39 -8.85 6.45
C GLY A 99 -9.41 -9.03 4.93
N VAL A 100 -8.34 -8.60 4.26
CA VAL A 100 -8.16 -8.76 2.80
C VAL A 100 -7.23 -9.92 2.40
N TYR A 101 -6.57 -10.55 3.37
CA TYR A 101 -5.67 -11.67 3.15
C TYR A 101 -6.05 -12.86 4.03
N ASN A 102 -5.96 -14.06 3.46
CA ASN A 102 -6.10 -15.32 4.19
C ASN A 102 -4.76 -16.03 4.22
N GLN A 103 -4.33 -16.47 5.40
CA GLN A 103 -3.13 -17.28 5.55
C GLN A 103 -3.46 -18.75 5.30
N THR A 104 -3.01 -19.28 4.16
CA THR A 104 -3.21 -20.69 3.77
C THR A 104 -2.03 -21.55 4.23
N ASP A 105 -2.33 -22.69 4.84
CA ASP A 105 -1.32 -23.68 5.21
C ASP A 105 -0.87 -24.53 4.02
N SER A 106 0.32 -25.12 4.16
CA SER A 106 0.81 -26.12 3.22
C SER A 106 -0.14 -27.32 3.13
N PRO A 107 -0.36 -27.89 1.93
CA PRO A 107 -1.12 -29.13 1.81
C PRO A 107 -0.42 -30.30 2.52
N TYR A 108 0.91 -30.26 2.63
CA TYR A 108 1.74 -31.26 3.31
C TYR A 108 1.64 -31.12 4.83
N SER A 109 1.22 -32.18 5.52
CA SER A 109 0.95 -32.19 6.97
C SER A 109 2.15 -31.77 7.82
N ASN A 110 3.37 -32.21 7.45
CA ASN A 110 4.61 -31.88 8.15
C ASN A 110 5.07 -30.42 7.98
N LEU A 111 4.41 -29.66 7.10
CA LEU A 111 4.67 -28.24 6.86
C LEU A 111 3.49 -27.35 7.28
N ARG A 112 2.50 -27.92 7.99
CA ARG A 112 1.39 -27.15 8.55
C ARG A 112 1.84 -26.47 9.84
N ARG A 113 1.17 -25.36 10.16
CA ARG A 113 1.35 -24.69 11.43
C ARG A 113 0.60 -25.46 12.52
N ASP A 114 1.35 -26.01 13.45
CA ASP A 114 0.78 -26.70 14.62
C ASP A 114 0.67 -25.79 15.86
N SER A 115 1.27 -24.60 15.81
CA SER A 115 1.31 -23.64 16.94
C SER A 115 0.47 -22.40 16.67
N ALA A 116 -0.36 -22.01 17.65
CA ALA A 116 -1.22 -20.82 17.61
C ALA A 116 -0.44 -19.50 17.37
N GLU A 117 0.84 -19.45 17.76
CA GLU A 117 1.73 -18.30 17.57
C GLU A 117 2.13 -18.07 16.10
N LEU A 118 1.99 -19.08 15.25
CA LEU A 118 2.29 -19.00 13.81
C LEU A 118 1.12 -18.46 12.99
N PHE A 119 -0.04 -18.28 13.63
CA PHE A 119 -1.20 -17.64 13.02
C PHE A 119 -1.09 -16.14 13.15
N LEU A 120 -1.38 -15.43 12.06
CA LEU A 120 -1.51 -13.99 12.11
C LEU A 120 -2.68 -13.63 13.05
N LYS A 121 -2.36 -12.98 14.16
CA LYS A 121 -3.35 -12.56 15.17
C LYS A 121 -4.17 -11.34 14.72
N GLU A 122 -3.60 -10.52 13.85
CA GLU A 122 -4.20 -9.27 13.37
C GLU A 122 -4.80 -9.45 11.97
N THR A 123 -6.00 -8.91 11.75
CA THR A 123 -6.61 -8.87 10.42
C THR A 123 -6.03 -7.69 9.63
N ILE A 124 -5.61 -7.95 8.40
CA ILE A 124 -5.14 -6.89 7.50
C ILE A 124 -6.37 -6.15 6.97
N PRO A 125 -6.53 -4.85 7.25
CA PRO A 125 -7.74 -4.12 6.90
C PRO A 125 -7.85 -3.91 5.39
N SER A 126 -9.08 -3.78 4.90
CA SER A 126 -9.32 -3.32 3.54
C SER A 126 -9.13 -1.80 3.48
N LEU A 127 -8.21 -1.35 2.62
CA LEU A 127 -7.93 0.07 2.42
C LEU A 127 -8.28 0.50 0.99
N ARG A 128 -8.79 1.72 0.85
CA ARG A 128 -9.02 2.36 -0.45
C ARG A 128 -8.55 3.80 -0.42
N LEU A 129 -7.74 4.16 -1.42
CA LEU A 129 -7.37 5.56 -1.67
C LEU A 129 -8.47 6.25 -2.49
N SER A 130 -8.99 7.37 -1.98
CA SER A 130 -9.94 8.25 -2.65
C SER A 130 -9.34 9.63 -2.84
N LEU A 131 -9.37 10.16 -4.06
CA LEU A 131 -8.89 11.51 -4.31
C LEU A 131 -9.93 12.53 -3.81
N VAL A 132 -9.51 13.48 -2.98
CA VAL A 132 -10.36 14.58 -2.50
C VAL A 132 -10.57 15.55 -3.65
N SER A 133 -11.74 15.48 -4.28
CA SER A 133 -12.22 16.41 -5.33
C SER A 133 -11.17 16.84 -6.37
N GLY A 134 -10.98 16.00 -7.38
CA GLY A 134 -10.23 16.33 -8.58
C GLY A 134 -10.76 15.52 -9.76
N GLU A 135 -10.52 16.00 -10.99
CA GLU A 135 -10.81 15.28 -12.23
C GLU A 135 -10.37 13.81 -12.15
N LYS A 136 -11.06 12.92 -12.88
CA LYS A 136 -10.78 11.47 -12.84
C LYS A 136 -9.41 11.15 -13.45
N CYS A 137 -8.35 11.29 -12.66
CA CYS A 137 -6.98 10.87 -12.97
C CYS A 137 -6.76 9.36 -12.86
N LEU A 138 -7.82 8.55 -12.88
CA LEU A 138 -7.78 7.14 -12.54
C LEU A 138 -8.11 6.27 -13.75
N ASN A 139 -7.21 5.35 -14.07
CA ASN A 139 -7.54 4.24 -14.96
C ASN A 139 -8.56 3.33 -14.25
N SER A 140 -9.71 3.10 -14.89
CA SER A 140 -10.64 2.06 -14.47
C SER A 140 -10.02 0.71 -14.79
N VAL A 141 -9.21 0.16 -13.87
CA VAL A 141 -8.83 -1.24 -13.95
C VAL A 141 -10.05 -2.04 -13.47
N SER A 142 -10.88 -2.47 -14.40
CA SER A 142 -11.82 -3.57 -14.19
C SER A 142 -11.01 -4.80 -13.81
N LYS A 143 -11.20 -5.31 -12.59
CA LYS A 143 -10.71 -6.64 -12.23
C LYS A 143 -11.39 -7.64 -13.18
N SER A 144 -10.60 -8.31 -14.03
CA SER A 144 -10.94 -9.60 -14.62
C SER A 144 -10.72 -10.70 -13.60
#